data_AF-A0A7R9KXR4-F1
#
_entry.id   AF-A0A7R9KXR4-F1
#
_cell.length_a   1.000
_cell.length_b   1.000
_cell.length_c   1.000
_cell.angle_alpha   90.00
_cell.angle_beta   90.00
_cell.angle_gamma   90.00
#
_symmetry.space_group_name_H-M   'P 1'
#
loop_
_entity.id
_entity.type
_entity.pdbx_description
1 polymer ?
#
loop_
_entity_poly.entity_id
_entity_poly.type
_entity_poly.pdbx_seq_one_letter_code
_entity_poly.pdbx_strand_id
1 'polypeptide(L)'
;MAASLDYISVMTYDEAGTWEGKTGHHSKFSFCKSGSEYYVNKGIPKEKVLMGVPFYGHTFKLADKNKHYIGAPIAGEGRTPHGEGDNAFYSEMCDLIKNKGWAKEDPDQGHDPISYHELTWVGYDDPYAAYE
;
A
#
# COMPACT_ATOMS: atom_id res chain seq x y z
N MET A 1 21.03 17.44 -10.43
CA MET A 1 20.27 16.68 -9.41
C MET A 1 21.17 15.64 -8.74
N ALA A 2 21.61 14.58 -9.44
CA ALA A 2 22.45 13.52 -8.86
C ALA A 2 23.75 13.99 -8.18
N ALA A 3 24.40 14.98 -8.77
CA ALA A 3 25.67 15.53 -8.28
C ALA A 3 25.51 16.46 -7.05
N SER A 4 24.29 16.91 -6.76
CA SER A 4 24.02 17.92 -5.73
C SER A 4 23.29 17.36 -4.51
N LEU A 5 22.80 16.13 -4.59
CA LEU A 5 22.07 15.45 -3.52
C LEU A 5 22.91 14.28 -2.99
N ASP A 6 22.90 14.11 -1.67
CA ASP A 6 23.46 12.92 -1.03
C ASP A 6 22.60 11.69 -1.33
N TYR A 7 21.27 11.85 -1.20
CA TYR A 7 20.27 10.81 -1.45
C TYR A 7 19.04 11.36 -2.17
N ILE A 8 18.30 10.47 -2.81
CA ILE A 8 16.99 10.69 -3.41
C ILE A 8 16.05 9.67 -2.78
N SER A 9 15.13 10.13 -1.94
CA SER A 9 14.03 9.32 -1.44
C SER A 9 12.93 9.26 -2.50
N VAL A 10 12.69 8.07 -3.05
CA VAL A 10 11.67 7.84 -4.05
C VAL A 10 10.38 7.49 -3.33
N MET A 11 9.31 8.20 -3.66
CA MET A 11 7.97 7.94 -3.13
C MET A 11 7.35 6.76 -3.87
N THR A 12 7.83 5.55 -3.60
CA THR A 12 7.37 4.28 -4.18
C THR A 12 6.08 3.77 -3.54
N TYR A 13 5.14 4.67 -3.33
CA TYR A 13 3.84 4.40 -2.72
C TYR A 13 2.79 5.32 -3.38
N ASP A 14 1.53 5.14 -3.02
CA ASP A 14 0.38 5.83 -3.61
C ASP A 14 0.18 5.52 -5.11
N GLU A 15 0.57 4.30 -5.54
CA GLU A 15 0.26 3.77 -6.87
C GLU A 15 -1.26 3.63 -7.08
N ALA A 16 -1.97 3.27 -6.02
CA ALA A 16 -3.41 3.05 -6.03
C ALA A 16 -4.08 3.75 -4.84
N GLY A 17 -5.25 4.31 -5.09
CA GLY A 17 -6.07 4.96 -4.09
C GLY A 17 -7.49 5.16 -4.62
N THR A 18 -8.31 5.88 -3.88
CA THR A 18 -9.76 6.00 -4.17
C THR A 18 -10.07 6.66 -5.51
N TRP A 19 -9.12 7.43 -6.06
CA TRP A 19 -9.21 8.06 -7.39
C TRP A 19 -9.33 7.06 -8.55
N GLU A 20 -9.02 5.79 -8.34
CA GLU A 20 -9.13 4.73 -9.36
C GLU A 20 -10.54 4.15 -9.50
N GLY A 21 -11.44 4.38 -8.53
CA GLY A 21 -12.78 3.77 -8.52
C GLY A 21 -12.79 2.24 -8.28
N LYS A 22 -11.66 1.67 -7.92
CA LYS A 22 -11.46 0.25 -7.60
C LYS A 22 -10.40 0.08 -6.49
N THR A 23 -10.42 -1.03 -5.77
CA THR A 23 -9.39 -1.35 -4.78
C THR A 23 -8.03 -1.57 -5.43
N GLY A 24 -6.96 -1.29 -4.70
CA GLY A 24 -5.60 -1.57 -5.14
C GLY A 24 -4.62 -1.47 -3.98
N HIS A 25 -3.57 -2.29 -4.03
CA HIS A 25 -2.42 -2.13 -3.13
C HIS A 25 -1.58 -0.96 -3.64
N HIS A 26 -1.22 -0.05 -2.74
CA HIS A 26 -0.66 1.26 -3.10
C HIS A 26 0.87 1.30 -3.25
N SER A 27 1.54 0.25 -2.80
CA SER A 27 2.99 0.17 -2.65
C SER A 27 3.50 -1.18 -3.17
N LYS A 28 2.93 -1.66 -4.28
CA LYS A 28 3.28 -2.99 -4.78
C LYS A 28 4.78 -3.16 -4.98
N PHE A 29 5.34 -4.31 -4.63
CA PHE A 29 6.77 -4.56 -4.83
C PHE A 29 7.22 -4.28 -6.28
N SER A 30 6.40 -4.69 -7.25
CA SER A 30 6.66 -4.43 -8.68
C SER A 30 6.72 -2.93 -9.03
N PHE A 31 5.87 -2.11 -8.40
CA PHE A 31 5.90 -0.65 -8.52
C PHE A 31 7.14 -0.05 -7.85
N CYS A 32 7.45 -0.50 -6.62
CA CYS A 32 8.63 -0.08 -5.88
C CYS A 32 9.93 -0.34 -6.66
N LYS A 33 10.05 -1.54 -7.22
CA LYS A 33 11.19 -1.94 -8.05
C LYS A 33 11.31 -1.08 -9.30
N SER A 34 10.24 -0.97 -10.10
CA SER A 34 10.27 -0.22 -11.36
C SER A 34 10.51 1.28 -11.13
N GLY A 35 9.91 1.86 -10.08
CA GLY A 35 10.13 3.24 -9.68
C GLY A 35 11.58 3.52 -9.28
N SER A 36 12.22 2.61 -8.54
CA SER A 36 13.63 2.73 -8.15
C SER A 36 14.57 2.55 -9.34
N GLU A 37 14.32 1.53 -10.18
CA GLU A 37 15.10 1.25 -11.39
C GLU A 37 15.04 2.40 -12.41
N TYR A 38 13.93 3.15 -12.47
CA TYR A 38 13.80 4.33 -13.33
C TYR A 38 14.92 5.35 -13.06
N TYR A 39 15.19 5.68 -11.78
CA TYR A 39 16.24 6.64 -11.43
C TYR A 39 17.64 6.10 -11.74
N VAL A 40 17.88 4.82 -11.49
CA VAL A 40 19.15 4.16 -11.84
C VAL A 40 19.38 4.22 -13.35
N ASN A 41 18.36 3.90 -14.15
CA ASN A 41 18.42 3.95 -15.61
C ASN A 41 18.59 5.38 -16.16
N LYS A 42 18.27 6.41 -15.37
CA LYS A 42 18.55 7.82 -15.68
C LYS A 42 19.94 8.30 -15.24
N GLY A 43 20.78 7.39 -14.71
CA GLY A 43 22.16 7.67 -14.33
C GLY A 43 22.35 8.14 -12.89
N ILE A 44 21.34 7.99 -12.02
CA ILE A 44 21.53 8.17 -10.58
C ILE A 44 22.27 6.94 -10.04
N PRO A 45 23.40 7.09 -9.33
CA PRO A 45 24.07 5.96 -8.67
C PRO A 45 23.10 5.24 -7.71
N LYS A 46 23.05 3.91 -7.78
CA LYS A 46 22.09 3.09 -7.03
C LYS A 46 22.14 3.35 -5.52
N GLU A 47 23.33 3.61 -4.97
CA GLU A 47 23.59 3.88 -3.57
C GLU A 47 23.00 5.21 -3.07
N LYS A 48 22.59 6.08 -4.01
CA LYS A 48 21.88 7.33 -3.71
C LYS A 48 20.37 7.19 -3.78
N VAL A 49 19.83 6.07 -4.29
CA VAL A 49 18.38 5.86 -4.43
C VAL A 49 17.87 5.15 -3.18
N LEU A 50 17.00 5.81 -2.43
CA LEU A 50 16.33 5.24 -1.26
C LEU A 50 14.89 4.90 -1.64
N MET A 51 14.55 3.61 -1.57
CA MET A 51 13.18 3.12 -1.77
C MET A 51 12.32 3.57 -0.58
N GLY A 52 11.12 4.07 -0.87
CA GLY A 52 10.14 4.43 0.15
C GLY A 52 9.35 3.22 0.61
N VAL A 53 9.21 3.06 1.92
CA VAL A 53 8.38 2.02 2.55
C VAL A 53 7.29 2.72 3.38
N PRO A 54 6.00 2.58 3.03
CA PRO A 54 4.94 3.23 3.78
C PRO A 54 4.59 2.45 5.05
N PHE A 55 4.31 3.17 6.13
CA PHE A 55 3.80 2.60 7.39
C PHE A 55 2.29 2.81 7.56
N TYR A 56 1.59 2.95 6.42
CA TYR A 56 0.16 3.13 6.29
C TYR A 56 -0.34 2.30 5.10
N GLY A 57 -1.65 2.20 4.95
CA GLY A 57 -2.31 1.67 3.77
C GLY A 57 -3.51 2.49 3.39
N HIS A 58 -3.91 2.41 2.12
CA HIS A 58 -5.11 3.07 1.63
C HIS A 58 -6.36 2.25 1.92
N THR A 59 -7.41 2.94 2.35
CA THR A 59 -8.70 2.35 2.71
C THR A 59 -9.75 2.63 1.65
N PHE A 60 -10.58 1.62 1.39
CA PHE A 60 -11.59 1.64 0.36
C PHE A 60 -12.91 1.12 0.92
N LYS A 61 -14.02 1.71 0.50
CA LYS A 61 -15.36 1.17 0.75
C LYS A 61 -15.77 0.33 -0.45
N LEU A 62 -15.82 -0.99 -0.30
CA LEU A 62 -16.30 -1.91 -1.32
C LEU A 62 -17.72 -1.56 -1.75
N ALA A 63 -18.02 -1.70 -3.04
CA ALA A 63 -19.39 -1.63 -3.54
C ALA A 63 -20.21 -2.89 -3.17
N ASP A 64 -19.54 -4.02 -2.97
CA ASP A 64 -20.13 -5.30 -2.57
C ASP A 64 -19.15 -6.01 -1.63
N LYS A 65 -19.59 -6.31 -0.40
CA LYS A 65 -18.74 -6.95 0.61
C LYS A 65 -18.22 -8.34 0.23
N ASN A 66 -18.88 -9.00 -0.70
CA ASN A 66 -18.45 -10.32 -1.19
C ASN A 66 -17.39 -10.22 -2.29
N LYS A 67 -17.01 -9.01 -2.72
CA LYS A 67 -15.99 -8.75 -3.74
C LYS A 67 -14.82 -8.03 -3.10
N HIS A 68 -13.94 -8.77 -2.43
CA HIS A 68 -12.79 -8.25 -1.69
C HIS A 68 -11.44 -8.50 -2.38
N TYR A 69 -11.43 -8.91 -3.66
CA TYR A 69 -10.23 -9.06 -4.47
C TYR A 69 -9.60 -7.71 -4.84
N ILE A 70 -8.30 -7.69 -5.18
CA ILE A 70 -7.63 -6.50 -5.72
C ILE A 70 -8.28 -6.09 -7.06
N GLY A 71 -8.69 -4.83 -7.19
CA GLY A 71 -9.41 -4.32 -8.36
C GLY A 71 -10.93 -4.41 -8.23
N ALA A 72 -11.46 -4.77 -7.06
CA ALA A 72 -12.89 -4.76 -6.80
C ALA A 72 -13.47 -3.33 -6.87
N PRO A 73 -14.69 -3.14 -7.40
CA PRO A 73 -15.33 -1.82 -7.45
C PRO A 73 -15.58 -1.22 -6.06
N ILE A 74 -15.40 0.10 -5.93
CA ILE A 74 -15.60 0.82 -4.67
C ILE A 74 -16.80 1.77 -4.75
N ALA A 75 -17.39 2.05 -3.60
CA ALA A 75 -18.41 3.07 -3.40
C ALA A 75 -17.84 4.36 -2.77
N GLY A 76 -16.52 4.45 -2.60
CA GLY A 76 -15.81 5.63 -2.09
C GLY A 76 -14.71 5.26 -1.10
N GLU A 77 -14.37 6.21 -0.24
CA GLU A 77 -13.38 6.08 0.83
C GLU A 77 -13.81 5.04 1.87
N GLY A 78 -12.87 4.17 2.22
CA GLY A 78 -13.02 3.29 3.38
C GLY A 78 -12.96 4.09 4.67
N ARG A 79 -13.44 3.51 5.77
CA ARG A 79 -13.22 4.05 7.11
C ARG A 79 -12.91 2.92 8.06
N THR A 80 -11.75 3.01 8.68
CA THR A 80 -11.39 2.23 9.85
C THR A 80 -11.78 3.00 11.12
N PRO A 81 -11.91 2.35 12.29
CA PRO A 81 -12.27 3.02 13.55
C PRO A 81 -11.31 4.15 13.97
N HIS A 82 -10.05 4.12 13.55
CA HIS A 82 -9.01 5.08 13.93
C HIS A 82 -8.28 5.73 12.75
N GLY A 83 -8.68 5.41 11.51
CA GLY A 83 -8.07 5.97 10.30
C GLY A 83 -8.36 7.45 10.10
N GLU A 84 -7.41 8.15 9.49
CA GLU A 84 -7.56 9.54 9.06
C GLU A 84 -7.86 9.57 7.55
N GLY A 85 -9.10 9.92 7.19
CA GLY A 85 -9.53 10.00 5.79
C GLY A 85 -9.50 8.63 5.12
N ASP A 86 -8.75 8.54 4.01
CA ASP A 86 -8.60 7.34 3.20
C ASP A 86 -7.38 6.49 3.58
N ASN A 87 -6.84 6.64 4.80
CA ASN A 87 -5.65 5.92 5.27
C ASN A 87 -5.87 5.18 6.59
N ALA A 88 -5.18 4.04 6.75
CA ALA A 88 -5.06 3.30 8.00
C ALA A 88 -3.57 3.07 8.32
N PHE A 89 -3.16 3.33 9.57
CA PHE A 89 -1.77 3.12 9.98
C PHE A 89 -1.51 1.65 10.31
N TYR A 90 -0.28 1.17 10.10
CA TYR A 90 0.08 -0.24 10.37
C TYR A 90 -0.21 -0.67 11.83
N SER A 91 -0.03 0.24 12.80
CA SER A 91 -0.35 -0.01 14.20
C SER A 91 -1.85 -0.29 14.43
N GLU A 92 -2.72 0.38 13.68
CA GLU A 92 -4.16 0.14 13.69
C GLU A 92 -4.48 -1.21 13.04
N MET A 93 -3.89 -1.50 11.87
CA MET A 93 -4.08 -2.77 11.19
C MET A 93 -3.76 -3.98 12.09
N CYS A 94 -2.72 -3.87 12.92
CA CYS A 94 -2.40 -4.89 13.91
C CYS A 94 -3.55 -5.17 14.90
N ASP A 95 -4.23 -4.14 15.41
CA ASP A 95 -5.38 -4.32 16.33
C ASP A 95 -6.59 -4.86 15.58
N LEU A 96 -6.87 -4.33 14.39
CA LEU A 96 -8.00 -4.73 13.57
C LEU A 96 -7.97 -6.23 13.25
N ILE A 97 -6.80 -6.73 12.83
CA ILE A 97 -6.58 -8.13 12.48
C ILE A 97 -6.61 -9.03 13.73
N LYS A 98 -5.89 -8.67 14.79
CA LYS A 98 -5.75 -9.55 15.97
C LYS A 98 -7.00 -9.58 16.85
N ASN A 99 -7.68 -8.45 16.99
CA ASN A 99 -8.68 -8.25 18.04
C ASN A 99 -10.08 -7.88 17.52
N LYS A 100 -10.23 -7.45 16.26
CA LYS A 100 -11.50 -6.95 15.72
C LYS A 100 -12.08 -7.81 14.59
N GLY A 101 -11.49 -8.99 14.33
CA GLY A 101 -12.03 -9.97 13.40
C GLY A 101 -11.86 -9.61 11.92
N TRP A 102 -10.91 -8.74 11.59
CA TRP A 102 -10.57 -8.47 10.19
C TRP A 102 -9.89 -9.68 9.55
N ALA A 103 -10.28 -9.97 8.30
CA ALA A 103 -9.60 -10.95 7.48
C ALA A 103 -8.33 -10.33 6.90
N LYS A 104 -7.26 -11.13 6.82
CA LYS A 104 -6.04 -10.82 6.07
C LYS A 104 -5.89 -11.82 4.94
N GLU A 105 -5.63 -11.31 3.74
CA GLU A 105 -5.27 -12.10 2.57
C GLU A 105 -3.92 -11.64 2.02
N ASP A 106 -3.25 -12.54 1.34
CA ASP A 106 -1.95 -12.29 0.72
C ASP A 106 -1.96 -12.84 -0.71
N PRO A 107 -2.56 -12.08 -1.64
CA PRO A 107 -2.80 -12.55 -3.01
C PRO A 107 -1.51 -12.74 -3.81
N ASP A 108 -0.40 -12.12 -3.39
CA ASP A 108 0.90 -12.18 -4.08
C ASP A 108 1.98 -12.86 -3.23
N GLN A 109 1.61 -13.83 -2.37
CA GLN A 109 2.54 -14.68 -1.61
C GLN A 109 3.54 -13.95 -0.70
N GLY A 110 3.20 -12.77 -0.21
CA GLY A 110 4.01 -11.99 0.71
C GLY A 110 4.13 -10.52 0.35
N HIS A 111 3.95 -10.21 -0.94
CA HIS A 111 4.35 -8.93 -1.50
C HIS A 111 3.35 -7.80 -1.19
N ASP A 112 2.06 -8.11 -1.28
CA ASP A 112 1.01 -7.09 -1.31
C ASP A 112 -0.16 -7.48 -0.39
N PRO A 113 0.02 -7.48 0.94
CA PRO A 113 -1.03 -7.93 1.85
C PRO A 113 -2.24 -6.99 1.83
N ILE A 114 -3.42 -7.59 1.92
CA ILE A 114 -4.68 -6.86 1.98
C ILE A 114 -5.50 -7.34 3.18
N SER A 115 -6.34 -6.48 3.71
CA SER A 115 -7.25 -6.84 4.80
C SER A 115 -8.61 -6.19 4.61
N TYR A 116 -9.65 -6.87 5.08
CA TYR A 116 -11.02 -6.36 4.93
C TYR A 116 -11.92 -6.82 6.08
N HIS A 117 -12.99 -6.05 6.27
CA HIS A 117 -14.06 -6.34 7.20
C HIS A 117 -15.35 -5.64 6.75
N GLU A 118 -16.41 -6.42 6.55
CA GLU A 118 -17.66 -5.95 5.93
C GLU A 118 -17.40 -5.21 4.61
N LEU A 119 -17.60 -3.89 4.57
CA LEU A 119 -17.41 -3.08 3.37
C LEU A 119 -16.06 -2.35 3.35
N THR A 120 -15.25 -2.42 4.40
CA THR A 120 -13.96 -1.74 4.42
C THR A 120 -12.87 -2.69 3.96
N TRP A 121 -12.03 -2.21 3.04
CA TRP A 121 -10.89 -2.91 2.47
C TRP A 121 -9.65 -2.03 2.59
N VAL A 122 -8.50 -2.62 2.89
CA VAL A 122 -7.23 -1.90 3.06
C VAL A 122 -6.09 -2.67 2.40
N GLY A 123 -5.30 -1.98 1.58
CA GLY A 123 -4.02 -2.48 1.06
C GLY A 123 -2.89 -1.73 1.76
N TYR A 124 -1.99 -2.46 2.41
CA TYR A 124 -1.01 -1.92 3.35
C TYR A 124 0.23 -2.82 3.39
N ASP A 125 1.39 -2.27 3.80
CA ASP A 125 2.58 -3.08 4.04
C ASP A 125 2.62 -3.68 5.45
N ASP A 126 3.13 -4.91 5.54
CA ASP A 126 3.46 -5.56 6.79
C ASP A 126 4.97 -5.88 6.87
N PRO A 127 5.49 -6.46 7.98
CA PRO A 127 6.91 -6.75 8.09
C PRO A 127 7.41 -7.68 6.99
N TYR A 128 6.60 -8.60 6.48
CA TYR A 128 7.04 -9.50 5.41
C TYR A 128 7.25 -8.71 4.11
N ALA A 129 6.26 -7.91 3.70
CA ALA A 129 6.35 -7.04 2.52
C ALA A 129 7.53 -6.04 2.62
N ALA A 130 7.84 -5.57 3.83
CA ALA A 130 8.93 -4.63 4.06
C ALA A 130 10.35 -5.25 4.06
N TYR A 131 10.50 -6.58 4.10
CA TYR A 131 11.79 -7.27 4.18
C TYR A 131 12.30 -7.83 2.84
N GLU A 132 11.67 -7.46 1.73
CA GLU A 132 11.93 -7.99 0.39
C GLU A 132 13.20 -7.47 -0.29
#